data_AF-A0A1U7D475-F1
#
_entry.id   AF-A0A1U7D475-F1
#
_cell.length_a   1.000
_cell.length_b   1.000
_cell.length_c   1.000
_cell.angle_alpha   90.00
_cell.angle_beta   90.00
_cell.angle_gamma   90.00
#
_symmetry.space_group_name_H-M   'P 1'
#
loop_
_entity.id
_entity.type
_entity.pdbx_description
1 polymer ?
#
loop_
_entity_poly.entity_id
_entity_poly.type
_entity_poly.pdbx_seq_one_letter_code
_entity_poly.pdbx_strand_id
1 'polypeptide(L)'
;MGPHGTFRRSGALHTTPEDIDALFRALADSDARKLSLHFHGGLVKEGHGEAIARAMQPVYEAGGAHAVTFIWETGLIETLTRNLRRIDETRLFQKLVRYVFRQLTKRLGADLSERGPGEPMTMAEIEAELSRIEKFEGFEATARSGAETLDEAELEFIEAEMETEFLLELQDDPELAEGDFAELAGDAPLEPTLREAMTDVDGRGVSLFQVAKYLARVTYRVLKRYIRKRDHGLYPTVIEEILREFYLADFGAWTWGRMKDIAAEMWLPNGPVIDENAHPGAYFLDKLAAHMASRPGFTLDLIGHSAGSIAICEMLRAAEVAGRRPPVRNIVFLAPACLTSLMHREIVAHPERFERFRMFTMSDAYEQKDQLVRGLYTRSLLYFISGVLEDSPDVPIAGMERFWSEPALFDDPALTETVAWLGAAGEDRAVLSVTADGATGGLTSASQKHGDFDNDPATLASLTHLVSQAVT
;
A
#
# COMPACT_ATOMS: atom_id res chain seq x y z
N MET A 1 -11.12 -16.63 -2.54
CA MET A 1 -12.41 -15.94 -2.75
C MET A 1 -12.60 -15.64 -4.22
N GLY A 2 -13.85 -15.66 -4.66
CA GLY A 2 -14.28 -15.30 -5.99
C GLY A 2 -14.46 -13.80 -6.21
N PRO A 3 -14.89 -13.40 -7.42
CA PRO A 3 -15.30 -12.03 -7.71
C PRO A 3 -16.40 -11.58 -6.75
N HIS A 4 -16.38 -10.31 -6.39
CA HIS A 4 -17.31 -9.71 -5.43
C HIS A 4 -17.36 -10.39 -4.05
N GLY A 5 -16.26 -11.02 -3.64
CA GLY A 5 -16.18 -11.75 -2.37
C GLY A 5 -17.14 -12.93 -2.29
N THR A 6 -17.46 -13.58 -3.41
CA THR A 6 -18.40 -14.71 -3.47
C THR A 6 -17.69 -16.07 -3.60
N PHE A 7 -18.47 -17.16 -3.61
CA PHE A 7 -18.03 -18.48 -4.05
C PHE A 7 -17.94 -18.62 -5.58
N ARG A 8 -18.10 -17.57 -6.38
CA ARG A 8 -17.91 -17.71 -7.84
C ARG A 8 -16.45 -18.03 -8.16
N ARG A 9 -16.23 -18.85 -9.18
CA ARG A 9 -14.88 -19.23 -9.58
C ARG A 9 -14.13 -18.06 -10.22
N SER A 10 -12.95 -17.72 -9.70
CA SER A 10 -12.02 -16.71 -10.25
C SER A 10 -10.71 -17.29 -10.79
N GLY A 11 -10.39 -18.56 -10.51
CA GLY A 11 -9.11 -19.16 -10.85
C GLY A 11 -9.07 -20.69 -10.76
N ALA A 12 -7.86 -21.23 -10.66
CA ALA A 12 -7.61 -22.67 -10.50
C ALA A 12 -7.91 -23.15 -9.08
N LEU A 13 -7.60 -22.32 -8.08
CA LEU A 13 -7.91 -22.52 -6.67
C LEU A 13 -9.29 -21.93 -6.40
N HIS A 14 -10.18 -22.77 -5.91
CA HIS A 14 -11.56 -22.41 -5.67
C HIS A 14 -12.08 -23.19 -4.48
N THR A 15 -12.86 -22.52 -3.64
CA THR A 15 -13.52 -23.08 -2.46
C THR A 15 -15.00 -23.10 -2.71
N THR A 16 -15.66 -24.21 -2.40
CA THR A 16 -17.11 -24.39 -2.45
C THR A 16 -17.71 -24.33 -1.04
N PRO A 17 -19.03 -24.16 -0.90
CA PRO A 17 -19.71 -24.34 0.39
C PRO A 17 -19.40 -25.70 1.05
N GLU A 18 -19.34 -26.77 0.25
CA GLU A 18 -19.04 -28.13 0.70
C GLU A 18 -17.64 -28.27 1.29
N ASP A 19 -16.67 -27.49 0.80
CA ASP A 19 -15.30 -27.47 1.34
C ASP A 19 -15.27 -26.86 2.75
N ILE A 20 -16.05 -25.78 2.98
CA ILE A 20 -16.19 -25.21 4.33
C ILE A 20 -16.92 -26.20 5.26
N ASP A 21 -17.93 -26.91 4.76
CA ASP A 21 -18.60 -27.96 5.52
C ASP A 21 -17.69 -29.15 5.84
N ALA A 22 -16.81 -29.53 4.91
CA ALA A 22 -15.81 -30.56 5.13
C ALA A 22 -14.78 -30.13 6.19
N LEU A 23 -14.30 -28.88 6.13
CA LEU A 23 -13.40 -28.30 7.11
C LEU A 23 -13.96 -28.37 8.53
N PHE A 24 -15.20 -27.90 8.75
CA PHE A 24 -15.77 -27.89 10.09
C PHE A 24 -16.17 -29.28 10.61
N ARG A 25 -16.48 -30.23 9.72
CA ARG A 25 -16.59 -31.65 10.10
C ARG A 25 -15.26 -32.21 10.58
N ALA A 26 -14.17 -31.97 9.83
CA ALA A 26 -12.83 -32.40 10.23
C ALA A 26 -12.41 -31.76 11.57
N LEU A 27 -12.70 -30.48 11.78
CA LEU A 27 -12.46 -29.82 13.07
C LEU A 27 -13.26 -30.46 14.20
N ALA A 28 -14.54 -30.78 13.97
CA ALA A 28 -15.41 -31.43 14.95
C ALA A 28 -15.01 -32.88 15.28
N ASP A 29 -14.28 -33.55 14.39
CA ASP A 29 -13.73 -34.89 14.62
C ASP A 29 -12.30 -34.86 15.20
N SER A 30 -11.63 -33.70 15.19
CA SER A 30 -10.28 -33.51 15.72
C SER A 30 -10.25 -33.10 17.19
N ASP A 31 -9.10 -33.22 17.85
CA ASP A 31 -8.86 -32.66 19.19
C ASP A 31 -8.44 -31.17 19.17
N ALA A 32 -8.51 -30.49 18.01
CA ALA A 32 -8.11 -29.10 17.88
C ALA A 32 -8.94 -28.18 18.80
N ARG A 33 -8.23 -27.35 19.57
CA ARG A 33 -8.79 -26.32 20.47
C ARG A 33 -8.49 -24.90 20.03
N LYS A 34 -7.70 -24.74 18.97
CA LYS A 34 -7.20 -23.46 18.48
C LYS A 34 -7.21 -23.46 16.97
N LEU A 35 -7.65 -22.35 16.40
CA LEU A 35 -7.69 -22.11 14.96
C LEU A 35 -6.90 -20.84 14.65
N SER A 36 -5.98 -20.92 13.70
CA SER A 36 -5.28 -19.77 13.14
C SER A 36 -5.85 -19.46 11.76
N LEU A 37 -6.41 -18.26 11.61
CA LEU A 37 -6.85 -17.74 10.32
C LEU A 37 -5.76 -16.83 9.75
N HIS A 38 -5.14 -17.26 8.66
CA HIS A 38 -4.20 -16.43 7.90
C HIS A 38 -4.95 -15.75 6.76
N PHE A 39 -4.88 -14.43 6.69
CA PHE A 39 -5.40 -13.62 5.60
C PHE A 39 -4.25 -13.08 4.78
N HIS A 40 -4.21 -13.47 3.51
CA HIS A 40 -3.22 -13.01 2.55
C HIS A 40 -3.95 -12.48 1.31
N GLY A 41 -4.01 -11.16 1.18
CA GLY A 41 -4.44 -10.55 -0.08
C GLY A 41 -3.37 -10.84 -1.13
N GLY A 42 -3.76 -11.40 -2.27
CA GLY A 42 -2.86 -11.93 -3.29
C GLY A 42 -2.09 -10.82 -3.99
N LEU A 43 -1.04 -10.35 -3.34
CA LEU A 43 -0.05 -9.48 -3.96
C LEU A 43 0.74 -10.20 -5.08
N VAL A 44 0.66 -11.54 -5.08
CA VAL A 44 1.38 -12.46 -5.95
C VAL A 44 0.40 -13.35 -6.72
N LYS A 45 0.84 -13.98 -7.82
CA LYS A 45 0.04 -14.96 -8.60
C LYS A 45 -0.62 -16.03 -7.72
N GLU A 46 -1.75 -16.57 -8.18
CA GLU A 46 -2.54 -17.61 -7.49
C GLU A 46 -1.73 -18.78 -6.93
N GLY A 47 -0.82 -19.36 -7.72
CA GLY A 47 0.07 -20.44 -7.25
C GLY A 47 1.07 -20.03 -6.17
N HIS A 48 1.43 -18.75 -6.07
CA HIS A 48 2.26 -18.24 -4.96
C HIS A 48 1.43 -18.05 -3.68
N GLY A 49 0.17 -17.62 -3.78
CA GLY A 49 -0.73 -17.56 -2.62
C GLY A 49 -0.90 -18.94 -1.96
N GLU A 50 -1.04 -19.99 -2.79
CA GLU A 50 -1.04 -21.39 -2.30
C GLU A 50 0.29 -21.77 -1.66
N ALA A 51 1.42 -21.41 -2.26
CA ALA A 51 2.74 -21.70 -1.72
C ALA A 51 2.94 -21.05 -0.34
N ILE A 52 2.48 -19.80 -0.16
CA ILE A 52 2.50 -19.09 1.12
C ILE A 52 1.61 -19.82 2.13
N ALA A 53 0.37 -20.17 1.76
CA ALA A 53 -0.52 -20.94 2.65
C ALA A 53 0.12 -22.25 3.12
N ARG A 54 0.76 -22.99 2.21
CA ARG A 54 1.47 -24.24 2.51
C ARG A 54 2.71 -24.02 3.38
N ALA A 55 3.43 -22.91 3.19
CA ALA A 55 4.58 -22.56 4.00
C ALA A 55 4.20 -22.11 5.42
N MET A 56 3.05 -21.45 5.57
CA MET A 56 2.55 -20.94 6.85
C MET A 56 1.83 -22.01 7.69
N GLN A 57 1.23 -23.02 7.07
CA GLN A 57 0.58 -24.13 7.76
C GLN A 57 1.45 -24.76 8.88
N PRO A 58 2.70 -25.21 8.62
CA PRO A 58 3.54 -25.82 9.66
C PRO A 58 3.90 -24.86 10.80
N VAL A 59 3.93 -23.55 10.56
CA VAL A 59 4.20 -22.52 11.58
C VAL A 59 3.08 -22.51 12.62
N TYR A 60 1.83 -22.59 12.17
CA TYR A 60 0.66 -22.60 13.06
C TYR A 60 0.45 -23.93 13.75
N GLU A 61 0.66 -25.04 13.03
CA GLU A 61 0.56 -26.38 13.58
C GLU A 61 1.62 -26.64 14.67
N ALA A 62 2.84 -26.13 14.49
CA ALA A 62 3.88 -26.17 15.51
C ALA A 62 3.50 -25.37 16.78
N GLY A 63 2.67 -24.34 16.64
CA GLY A 63 2.05 -23.60 17.74
C GLY A 63 0.80 -24.28 18.34
N GLY A 64 0.39 -25.44 17.82
CA GLY A 64 -0.78 -26.19 18.28
C GLY A 64 -2.12 -25.65 17.78
N ALA A 65 -2.13 -24.93 16.66
CA ALA A 65 -3.35 -24.44 16.01
C ALA A 65 -3.63 -25.16 14.69
N HIS A 66 -4.89 -25.42 14.39
CA HIS A 66 -5.29 -25.77 13.03
C HIS A 66 -5.19 -24.53 12.14
N ALA A 67 -4.68 -24.65 10.92
CA ALA A 67 -4.49 -23.52 10.02
C ALA A 67 -5.59 -23.44 8.95
N VAL A 68 -6.18 -22.26 8.76
CA VAL A 68 -7.05 -21.95 7.62
C VAL A 68 -6.53 -20.67 6.97
N THR A 69 -6.36 -20.70 5.65
CA THR A 69 -5.87 -19.52 4.92
C THR A 69 -6.94 -18.98 3.98
N PHE A 70 -7.19 -17.68 4.09
CA PHE A 70 -8.03 -16.89 3.20
C PHE A 70 -7.13 -16.22 2.16
N ILE A 71 -7.35 -16.57 0.89
CA ILE A 71 -6.66 -15.98 -0.26
C ILE A 71 -7.71 -15.35 -1.17
N TRP A 72 -7.50 -14.11 -1.59
CA TRP A 72 -8.33 -13.43 -2.58
C TRP A 72 -7.47 -12.52 -3.44
N GLU A 73 -7.94 -12.23 -4.66
CA GLU A 73 -7.32 -11.32 -5.65
C GLU A 73 -5.81 -11.46 -5.77
N THR A 74 -5.33 -12.15 -6.80
CA THR A 74 -3.90 -12.46 -6.97
C THR A 74 -3.24 -11.60 -8.05
N GLY A 75 -2.02 -11.13 -7.80
CA GLY A 75 -1.13 -10.54 -8.81
C GLY A 75 -1.06 -9.01 -8.82
N LEU A 76 -1.40 -8.33 -7.72
CA LEU A 76 -1.35 -6.87 -7.66
C LEU A 76 0.07 -6.34 -7.92
N ILE A 77 1.10 -6.86 -7.23
CA ILE A 77 2.48 -6.38 -7.39
C ILE A 77 2.98 -6.58 -8.81
N GLU A 78 2.71 -7.74 -9.42
CA GLU A 78 3.13 -8.01 -10.80
C GLU A 78 2.40 -7.11 -11.80
N THR A 79 1.13 -6.79 -11.53
CA THR A 79 0.34 -5.87 -12.37
C THR A 79 0.88 -4.44 -12.23
N LEU A 80 1.11 -3.97 -11.01
CA LEU A 80 1.71 -2.65 -10.74
C LEU A 80 3.09 -2.53 -11.37
N THR A 81 3.97 -3.51 -11.15
CA THR A 81 5.33 -3.53 -11.70
C THR A 81 5.32 -3.50 -13.23
N ARG A 82 4.43 -4.28 -13.85
CA ARG A 82 4.30 -4.31 -15.31
C ARG A 82 3.79 -2.98 -15.86
N ASN A 83 2.76 -2.40 -15.24
CA ASN A 83 2.20 -1.12 -15.68
C ASN A 83 3.21 0.02 -15.51
N LEU A 84 3.91 0.07 -14.38
CA LEU A 84 4.97 1.05 -14.13
C LEU A 84 6.07 0.97 -15.18
N ARG A 85 6.59 -0.23 -15.49
CA ARG A 85 7.60 -0.39 -16.55
C ARG A 85 7.10 0.05 -17.92
N ARG A 86 5.86 -0.31 -18.28
CA ARG A 86 5.25 0.12 -19.55
C ARG A 86 5.12 1.64 -19.63
N ILE A 87 4.81 2.32 -18.53
CA ILE A 87 4.72 3.78 -18.47
C ILE A 87 6.12 4.40 -18.62
N ASP A 88 7.11 3.87 -17.91
CA ASP A 88 8.50 4.34 -17.95
C ASP A 88 9.17 4.17 -19.33
N GLU A 89 8.74 3.19 -20.12
CA GLU A 89 9.17 3.00 -21.51
C GLU A 89 8.64 4.07 -22.47
N THR A 90 7.65 4.88 -22.07
CA THR A 90 7.08 5.92 -22.94
C THR A 90 7.91 7.20 -22.96
N ARG A 91 8.05 7.79 -24.14
CA ARG A 91 8.75 9.07 -24.31
C ARG A 91 8.04 10.20 -23.58
N LEU A 92 6.71 10.18 -23.56
CA LEU A 92 5.90 11.16 -22.85
C LEU A 92 6.25 11.18 -21.35
N PHE A 93 6.17 10.04 -20.66
CA PHE A 93 6.46 9.97 -19.23
C PHE A 93 7.88 10.45 -18.92
N GLN A 94 8.87 9.98 -19.69
CA GLN A 94 10.26 10.37 -19.49
C GLN A 94 10.48 11.88 -19.69
N LYS A 95 9.76 12.53 -20.61
CA LYS A 95 9.79 14.00 -20.76
C LYS A 95 9.12 14.69 -19.59
N LEU A 96 7.93 14.23 -19.16
CA LEU A 96 7.23 14.81 -18.01
C LEU A 96 8.12 14.83 -16.76
N VAL A 97 8.78 13.71 -16.45
CA VAL A 97 9.73 13.62 -15.33
C VAL A 97 10.82 14.70 -15.43
N ARG A 98 11.46 14.85 -16.59
CA ARG A 98 12.56 15.82 -16.78
C ARG A 98 12.09 17.26 -16.60
N TYR A 99 10.96 17.63 -17.18
CA TYR A 99 10.41 18.98 -17.06
C TYR A 99 9.99 19.30 -15.62
N VAL A 100 9.34 18.37 -14.92
CA VAL A 100 9.02 18.56 -13.50
C VAL A 100 10.30 18.82 -12.68
N PHE A 101 11.36 18.02 -12.88
CA PHE A 101 12.64 18.24 -12.19
C PHE A 101 13.31 19.57 -12.54
N ARG A 102 13.23 19.98 -13.81
CA ARG A 102 13.77 21.27 -14.24
C ARG A 102 13.15 22.42 -13.47
N GLN A 103 11.83 22.40 -13.30
CA GLN A 103 11.13 23.43 -12.53
C GLN A 103 11.37 23.31 -11.02
N LEU A 104 11.38 22.09 -10.48
CA LEU A 104 11.64 21.87 -9.06
C LEU A 104 13.04 22.33 -8.65
N THR A 105 14.07 22.06 -9.46
CA THR A 105 15.44 22.46 -9.15
C THR A 105 15.61 23.98 -9.15
N LYS A 106 14.90 24.69 -10.03
CA LYS A 106 14.82 26.17 -9.99
C LYS A 106 14.20 26.68 -8.69
N ARG A 107 13.06 26.11 -8.27
CA ARG A 107 12.28 26.66 -7.15
C ARG A 107 12.74 26.20 -5.77
N LEU A 108 13.25 24.99 -5.67
CA LEU A 108 13.78 24.42 -4.43
C LEU A 108 15.29 24.61 -4.27
N GLY A 109 15.98 25.07 -5.31
CA GLY A 109 17.43 25.30 -5.32
C GLY A 109 17.87 26.76 -5.42
N ALA A 110 16.92 27.71 -5.48
CA ALA A 110 17.22 29.13 -5.49
C ALA A 110 17.87 29.54 -4.16
N ASP A 111 18.97 30.30 -4.23
CA ASP A 111 19.74 30.89 -3.12
C ASP A 111 20.78 30.03 -2.37
N LEU A 112 20.91 28.73 -2.67
CA LEU A 112 21.88 27.85 -1.97
C LEU A 112 22.85 27.11 -2.90
N SER A 113 22.69 27.23 -4.22
CA SER A 113 23.54 26.55 -5.20
C SER A 113 24.65 27.46 -5.76
N GLU A 114 25.75 26.85 -6.23
CA GLU A 114 26.84 27.55 -6.92
C GLU A 114 26.41 28.21 -8.25
N ARG A 115 25.18 27.94 -8.73
CA ARG A 115 24.64 28.41 -10.02
C ARG A 115 23.98 29.80 -9.96
N GLY A 116 23.84 30.38 -8.77
CA GLY A 116 23.15 31.66 -8.57
C GLY A 116 21.63 31.52 -8.35
N PRO A 117 20.95 32.59 -7.91
CA PRO A 117 19.53 32.55 -7.54
C PRO A 117 18.62 32.18 -8.72
N GLY A 118 17.83 31.10 -8.58
CA GLY A 118 16.74 30.78 -9.50
C GLY A 118 17.15 30.18 -10.85
N GLU A 119 18.40 29.74 -11.03
CA GLU A 119 18.79 29.00 -12.24
C GLU A 119 18.45 27.49 -12.11
N PRO A 120 17.65 26.91 -13.04
CA PRO A 120 17.35 25.47 -13.04
C PRO A 120 18.58 24.62 -13.37
N MET A 121 18.55 23.33 -12.99
CA MET A 121 19.46 22.35 -13.59
C MET A 121 19.23 22.28 -15.12
N THR A 122 20.32 22.11 -15.87
CA THR A 122 20.25 21.82 -17.31
C THR A 122 19.65 20.42 -17.54
N MET A 123 19.06 20.19 -18.72
CA MET A 123 18.54 18.86 -19.06
C MET A 123 19.60 17.76 -18.99
N ALA A 124 20.87 18.08 -19.31
CA ALA A 124 21.98 17.13 -19.22
C ALA A 124 22.31 16.74 -17.77
N GLU A 125 22.20 17.67 -16.83
CA GLU A 125 22.41 17.41 -15.40
C GLU A 125 21.25 16.61 -14.81
N ILE A 126 20.02 16.93 -15.20
CA ILE A 126 18.82 16.16 -14.83
C ILE A 126 18.95 14.72 -15.32
N GLU A 127 19.37 14.51 -16.58
CA GLU A 127 19.60 13.17 -17.13
C GLU A 127 20.69 12.42 -16.34
N ALA A 128 21.78 13.11 -15.97
CA ALA A 128 22.85 12.54 -15.17
C ALA A 128 22.34 12.10 -13.79
N GLU A 129 21.50 12.89 -13.12
CA GLU A 129 20.86 12.51 -11.85
C GLU A 129 19.89 11.34 -12.02
N LEU A 130 19.06 11.33 -13.06
CA LEU A 130 18.12 10.24 -13.37
C LEU A 130 18.84 8.92 -13.66
N SER A 131 20.06 8.97 -14.21
CA SER A 131 20.87 7.77 -14.47
C SER A 131 21.47 7.12 -13.21
N ARG A 132 21.43 7.79 -12.05
CA ARG A 132 21.96 7.26 -10.79
C ARG A 132 21.04 6.21 -10.17
N ILE A 133 21.63 5.39 -9.30
CA ILE A 133 20.89 4.46 -8.43
C ILE A 133 20.10 5.29 -7.40
N GLU A 134 20.79 6.21 -6.74
CA GLU A 134 20.27 7.17 -5.76
C GLU A 134 19.96 8.49 -6.48
N LYS A 135 18.79 8.54 -7.14
CA LYS A 135 18.38 9.68 -7.96
C LYS A 135 18.09 10.89 -7.08
N PHE A 136 18.75 12.02 -7.35
CA PHE A 136 18.57 13.30 -6.67
C PHE A 136 18.83 13.32 -5.15
N GLU A 137 19.40 12.26 -4.57
CA GLU A 137 19.68 12.21 -3.12
C GLU A 137 20.62 13.34 -2.67
N GLY A 138 21.63 13.67 -3.49
CA GLY A 138 22.54 14.79 -3.22
C GLY A 138 21.85 16.17 -3.28
N PHE A 139 20.68 16.27 -3.91
CA PHE A 139 19.89 17.51 -3.97
C PHE A 139 18.84 17.58 -2.85
N GLU A 140 18.54 16.48 -2.16
CA GLU A 140 17.45 16.38 -1.18
C GLU A 140 17.58 17.44 -0.08
N ALA A 141 18.75 17.62 0.53
CA ALA A 141 18.97 18.62 1.59
C ALA A 141 18.79 20.06 1.09
N THR A 142 19.18 20.32 -0.16
CA THR A 142 18.93 21.63 -0.81
C THR A 142 17.44 21.81 -1.00
N ALA A 143 16.76 20.78 -1.51
CA ALA A 143 15.33 20.82 -1.76
C ALA A 143 14.50 21.08 -0.49
N ARG A 144 14.90 20.46 0.63
CA ARG A 144 14.33 20.74 1.95
C ARG A 144 14.48 22.19 2.35
N SER A 145 15.70 22.71 2.26
CA SER A 145 16.02 24.08 2.67
C SER A 145 15.28 25.11 1.80
N GLY A 146 15.18 24.87 0.49
CA GLY A 146 14.41 25.72 -0.41
C GLY A 146 12.90 25.64 -0.17
N ALA A 147 12.37 24.48 0.22
CA ALA A 147 10.95 24.38 0.57
C ALA A 147 10.57 25.21 1.81
N GLU A 148 11.49 25.37 2.77
CA GLU A 148 11.27 26.20 3.97
C GLU A 148 11.16 27.70 3.67
N THR A 149 11.60 28.15 2.48
CA THR A 149 11.48 29.55 2.06
C THR A 149 10.20 29.84 1.28
N LEU A 150 9.44 28.81 0.90
CA LEU A 150 8.20 28.94 0.14
C LEU A 150 6.99 29.05 1.08
N ASP A 151 6.07 29.95 0.73
CA ASP A 151 4.75 30.04 1.37
C ASP A 151 3.73 29.23 0.55
N GLU A 152 2.96 28.37 1.22
CA GLU A 152 1.87 27.62 0.59
C GLU A 152 0.81 28.56 0.01
N ALA A 153 0.55 29.72 0.63
CA ALA A 153 -0.42 30.69 0.15
C ALA A 153 0.00 31.35 -1.18
N GLU A 154 1.29 31.40 -1.47
CA GLU A 154 1.84 31.97 -2.71
C GLU A 154 1.93 30.94 -3.85
N LEU A 155 1.81 29.64 -3.54
CA LEU A 155 1.95 28.57 -4.54
C LEU A 155 0.93 28.69 -5.69
N GLU A 156 -0.26 29.23 -5.48
CA GLU A 156 -1.26 29.41 -6.54
C GLU A 156 -0.78 30.42 -7.61
N PHE A 157 -0.11 31.49 -7.20
CA PHE A 157 0.48 32.45 -8.14
C PHE A 157 1.68 31.83 -8.86
N ILE A 158 2.49 31.06 -8.13
CA ILE A 158 3.63 30.33 -8.69
C ILE A 158 3.15 29.30 -9.73
N GLU A 159 1.99 28.67 -9.56
CA GLU A 159 1.43 27.72 -10.54
C GLU A 159 1.16 28.38 -11.90
N ALA A 160 0.55 29.57 -11.92
CA ALA A 160 0.32 30.30 -13.17
C ALA A 160 1.62 30.75 -13.86
N GLU A 161 2.64 31.14 -13.07
CA GLU A 161 3.97 31.41 -13.60
C GLU A 161 4.59 30.15 -14.21
N MET A 162 4.53 29.02 -13.50
CA MET A 162 5.03 27.73 -13.99
C MET A 162 4.38 27.31 -15.31
N GLU A 163 3.07 27.50 -15.47
CA GLU A 163 2.37 27.18 -16.72
C GLU A 163 2.97 27.97 -17.90
N THR A 164 3.23 29.27 -17.70
CA THR A 164 3.82 30.11 -18.74
C THR A 164 5.26 29.71 -19.05
N GLU A 165 6.06 29.42 -18.02
CA GLU A 165 7.44 28.98 -18.18
C GLU A 165 7.53 27.64 -18.90
N PHE A 166 6.71 26.66 -18.49
CA PHE A 166 6.63 25.37 -19.18
C PHE A 166 6.23 25.54 -20.64
N LEU A 167 5.22 26.36 -20.94
CA LEU A 167 4.80 26.55 -22.33
C LEU A 167 5.94 27.05 -23.22
N LEU A 168 6.76 27.97 -22.72
CA LEU A 168 7.94 28.45 -23.44
C LEU A 168 8.99 27.35 -23.63
N GLU A 169 9.31 26.59 -22.56
CA GLU A 169 10.32 25.53 -22.65
C GLU A 169 9.90 24.33 -23.51
N LEU A 170 8.60 24.02 -23.56
CA LEU A 170 8.07 22.91 -24.36
C LEU A 170 8.03 23.26 -25.86
N GLN A 171 7.94 24.54 -26.23
CA GLN A 171 8.02 24.99 -27.64
C GLN A 171 9.40 24.71 -28.25
N ASP A 172 10.44 24.68 -27.42
CA ASP A 172 11.81 24.39 -27.85
C ASP A 172 12.12 22.87 -27.91
N ASP A 173 11.19 22.00 -27.49
CA ASP A 173 11.34 20.54 -27.60
C ASP A 173 10.69 20.03 -28.90
N PRO A 174 11.48 19.63 -29.91
CA PRO A 174 10.96 19.26 -31.22
C PRO A 174 10.06 18.02 -31.17
N GLU A 175 10.28 17.10 -30.24
CA GLU A 175 9.43 15.92 -30.12
C GLU A 175 8.05 16.28 -29.56
N LEU A 176 7.94 17.28 -28.69
CA LEU A 176 6.65 17.73 -28.18
C LEU A 176 5.98 18.73 -29.13
N ALA A 177 6.75 19.63 -29.74
CA ALA A 177 6.22 20.67 -30.62
C ALA A 177 5.75 20.14 -31.99
N GLU A 178 6.44 19.12 -32.53
CA GLU A 178 6.18 18.60 -33.87
C GLU A 178 5.82 17.10 -33.89
N GLY A 179 5.92 16.41 -32.75
CA GLY A 179 5.72 14.95 -32.69
C GLY A 179 4.27 14.51 -32.61
N ASP A 180 4.06 13.23 -32.87
CA ASP A 180 2.77 12.56 -32.75
C ASP A 180 2.53 12.12 -31.30
N PHE A 181 1.37 12.51 -30.75
CA PHE A 181 1.02 12.21 -29.36
C PHE A 181 0.94 10.70 -29.10
N ALA A 182 0.40 9.91 -30.04
CA ALA A 182 0.27 8.48 -29.86
C ALA A 182 1.64 7.78 -29.87
N GLU A 183 2.59 8.27 -30.67
CA GLU A 183 3.97 7.76 -30.64
C GLU A 183 4.74 8.13 -29.35
N LEU A 184 4.42 9.27 -28.73
CA LEU A 184 5.02 9.68 -27.45
C LEU A 184 4.43 8.93 -26.27
N ALA A 185 3.10 8.82 -26.24
CA ALA A 185 2.34 8.14 -25.19
C ALA A 185 2.44 6.62 -25.28
N GLY A 186 2.70 6.07 -26.46
CA GLY A 186 2.74 4.63 -26.71
C GLY A 186 1.47 3.92 -26.26
N ASP A 187 1.65 2.68 -25.78
CA ASP A 187 0.56 1.83 -25.28
C ASP A 187 0.32 2.01 -23.76
N ALA A 188 0.84 3.07 -23.15
CA ALA A 188 0.59 3.30 -21.72
C ALA A 188 -0.89 3.66 -21.49
N PRO A 189 -1.48 3.18 -20.38
CA PRO A 189 -2.86 3.47 -20.05
C PRO A 189 -2.99 4.89 -19.49
N LEU A 190 -3.16 5.87 -20.38
CA LEU A 190 -3.49 7.26 -20.05
C LEU A 190 -5.00 7.43 -19.90
N GLU A 191 -5.39 8.27 -18.95
CA GLU A 191 -6.80 8.59 -18.73
C GLU A 191 -7.44 9.16 -20.02
N PRO A 192 -8.61 8.66 -20.46
CA PRO A 192 -9.20 9.03 -21.73
C PRO A 192 -9.44 10.54 -21.93
N THR A 193 -9.96 11.24 -20.92
CA THR A 193 -10.21 12.69 -21.02
C THR A 193 -8.92 13.50 -21.08
N LEU A 194 -7.87 13.02 -20.41
CA LEU A 194 -6.54 13.59 -20.45
C LEU A 194 -5.90 13.40 -21.82
N ARG A 195 -6.01 12.20 -22.38
CA ARG A 195 -5.56 11.90 -23.74
C ARG A 195 -6.23 12.82 -24.76
N GLU A 196 -7.54 12.99 -24.66
CA GLU A 196 -8.29 13.91 -25.52
C GLU A 196 -7.80 15.36 -25.34
N ALA A 197 -7.62 15.81 -24.09
CA ALA A 197 -7.16 17.17 -23.82
C ALA A 197 -5.72 17.44 -24.31
N MET A 198 -4.83 16.46 -24.21
CA MET A 198 -3.42 16.59 -24.59
C MET A 198 -3.17 16.38 -26.10
N THR A 199 -4.18 15.93 -26.85
CA THR A 199 -4.09 15.86 -28.30
C THR A 199 -4.43 17.24 -28.90
N ASP A 200 -3.71 17.65 -29.94
CA ASP A 200 -3.99 18.90 -30.63
C ASP A 200 -5.31 18.87 -31.43
N VAL A 201 -5.68 20.01 -32.01
CA VAL A 201 -6.95 20.17 -32.74
C VAL A 201 -7.03 19.27 -33.98
N ASP A 202 -5.89 18.92 -34.57
CA ASP A 202 -5.78 18.05 -35.74
C ASP A 202 -5.80 16.55 -35.37
N GLY A 203 -5.84 16.23 -34.07
CA GLY A 203 -6.00 14.88 -33.55
C GLY A 203 -4.74 14.02 -33.61
N ARG A 204 -3.57 14.61 -33.85
CA ARG A 204 -2.29 13.89 -34.00
C ARG A 204 -1.15 14.49 -33.22
N GLY A 205 -1.04 15.81 -33.15
CA GLY A 205 0.01 16.51 -32.41
C GLY A 205 -0.29 16.62 -30.91
N VAL A 206 0.63 17.27 -30.20
CA VAL A 206 0.54 17.48 -28.75
C VAL A 206 0.04 18.90 -28.45
N SER A 207 -0.97 19.01 -27.59
CA SER A 207 -1.44 20.28 -27.04
C SER A 207 -0.47 20.80 -25.98
N LEU A 208 0.58 21.54 -26.40
CA LEU A 208 1.62 22.06 -25.50
C LEU A 208 1.06 22.88 -24.33
N PHE A 209 -0.01 23.66 -24.58
CA PHE A 209 -0.70 24.42 -23.54
C PHE A 209 -1.24 23.51 -22.44
N GLN A 210 -1.88 22.39 -22.82
CA GLN A 210 -2.42 21.45 -21.83
C GLN A 210 -1.31 20.69 -21.13
N VAL A 211 -0.24 20.30 -21.83
CA VAL A 211 0.94 19.68 -21.19
C VAL A 211 1.56 20.62 -20.15
N ALA A 212 1.76 21.89 -20.49
CA ALA A 212 2.30 22.91 -19.58
C ALA A 212 1.43 23.07 -18.33
N LYS A 213 0.11 23.12 -18.50
CA LYS A 213 -0.85 23.20 -17.39
C LYS A 213 -0.78 21.99 -16.46
N TYR A 214 -0.73 20.78 -17.01
CA TYR A 214 -0.61 19.57 -16.19
C TYR A 214 0.75 19.46 -15.49
N LEU A 215 1.85 19.85 -16.15
CA LEU A 215 3.17 19.95 -15.53
C LEU A 215 3.19 20.95 -14.38
N ALA A 216 2.62 22.14 -14.56
CA ALA A 216 2.50 23.15 -13.51
C ALA A 216 1.76 22.61 -12.29
N ARG A 217 0.64 21.90 -12.52
CA ARG A 217 -0.14 21.27 -11.44
C ARG A 217 0.63 20.18 -10.71
N VAL A 218 1.35 19.31 -11.43
CA VAL A 218 2.20 18.28 -10.83
C VAL A 218 3.29 18.93 -9.99
N THR A 219 4.02 19.90 -10.54
CA THR A 219 5.08 20.62 -9.81
C THR A 219 4.52 21.33 -8.58
N TYR A 220 3.35 21.98 -8.68
CA TYR A 220 2.64 22.59 -7.55
C TYR A 220 2.39 21.56 -6.43
N ARG A 221 1.89 20.37 -6.76
CA ARG A 221 1.61 19.32 -5.77
C ARG A 221 2.88 18.78 -5.11
N VAL A 222 3.97 18.62 -5.86
CA VAL A 222 5.27 18.24 -5.29
C VAL A 222 5.78 19.30 -4.31
N LEU A 223 5.78 20.58 -4.72
CA LEU A 223 6.18 21.69 -3.84
C LEU A 223 5.33 21.74 -2.57
N LYS A 224 4.02 21.59 -2.71
CA LYS A 224 3.08 21.57 -1.59
C LYS A 224 3.37 20.44 -0.60
N ARG A 225 3.71 19.24 -1.08
CA ARG A 225 4.11 18.12 -0.21
C ARG A 225 5.42 18.40 0.51
N TYR A 226 6.38 19.04 -0.15
CA TYR A 226 7.63 19.47 0.48
C TYR A 226 7.42 20.51 1.59
N ILE A 227 6.63 21.57 1.32
CA ILE A 227 6.29 22.61 2.31
C ILE A 227 5.61 21.98 3.54
N ARG A 228 4.70 21.05 3.31
CA ARG A 228 3.95 20.36 4.37
C ARG A 228 4.71 19.21 5.04
N LYS A 229 5.92 18.89 4.59
CA LYS A 229 6.71 17.72 5.04
C LYS A 229 5.96 16.39 4.88
N ARG A 230 5.21 16.26 3.78
CA ARG A 230 4.33 15.14 3.42
C ARG A 230 4.77 14.41 2.14
N ASP A 231 5.99 14.64 1.71
CA ASP A 231 6.59 13.97 0.57
C ASP A 231 7.27 12.65 1.00
N HIS A 232 7.72 11.89 0.00
CA HIS A 232 8.37 10.58 0.17
C HIS A 232 9.87 10.60 -0.21
N GLY A 233 10.46 11.79 -0.31
CA GLY A 233 11.73 12.08 -1.00
C GLY A 233 11.48 12.59 -2.41
N LEU A 234 12.46 13.30 -3.00
CA LEU A 234 12.19 14.15 -4.16
C LEU A 234 11.76 13.33 -5.38
N TYR A 235 12.58 12.34 -5.73
CA TYR A 235 12.30 11.46 -6.86
C TYR A 235 10.98 10.68 -6.72
N PRO A 236 10.73 9.89 -5.67
CA PRO A 236 9.48 9.16 -5.56
C PRO A 236 8.26 10.08 -5.54
N THR A 237 8.33 11.26 -4.92
CA THR A 237 7.21 12.23 -4.90
C THR A 237 6.89 12.76 -6.30
N VAL A 238 7.91 13.06 -7.12
CA VAL A 238 7.70 13.44 -8.53
C VAL A 238 7.00 12.33 -9.30
N ILE A 239 7.47 11.09 -9.16
CA ILE A 239 6.88 9.93 -9.83
C ILE A 239 5.42 9.74 -9.38
N GLU A 240 5.14 9.84 -8.08
CA GLU A 240 3.79 9.74 -7.52
C GLU A 240 2.84 10.78 -8.11
N GLU A 241 3.22 12.06 -8.10
CA GLU A 241 2.33 13.12 -8.59
C GLU A 241 2.10 13.03 -10.10
N ILE A 242 3.09 12.58 -10.88
CA ILE A 242 2.89 12.29 -12.32
C ILE A 242 1.92 11.11 -12.49
N LEU A 243 2.13 10.00 -11.77
CA LEU A 243 1.24 8.85 -11.86
C LEU A 243 -0.19 9.22 -11.46
N ARG A 244 -0.34 10.02 -10.40
CA ARG A 244 -1.63 10.50 -9.93
C ARG A 244 -2.35 11.39 -10.94
N GLU A 245 -1.63 12.29 -11.59
CA GLU A 245 -2.23 13.24 -12.54
C GLU A 245 -2.53 12.60 -13.89
N PHE A 246 -1.63 11.74 -14.39
CA PHE A 246 -1.70 11.26 -15.77
C PHE A 246 -2.28 9.86 -15.92
N TYR A 247 -2.12 9.01 -14.90
CA TYR A 247 -2.33 7.57 -15.05
C TYR A 247 -3.32 6.98 -14.03
N LEU A 248 -3.64 7.67 -12.93
CA LEU A 248 -4.31 7.08 -11.75
C LEU A 248 -5.57 6.27 -12.04
N ALA A 249 -6.43 6.78 -12.92
CA ALA A 249 -7.72 6.14 -13.25
C ALA A 249 -7.54 4.75 -13.88
N ASP A 250 -6.51 4.57 -14.71
CA ASP A 250 -6.19 3.30 -15.36
C ASP A 250 -5.00 2.57 -14.70
N PHE A 251 -4.37 3.23 -13.73
CA PHE A 251 -3.34 2.69 -12.88
C PHE A 251 -3.98 1.73 -11.85
N GLY A 252 -3.18 0.96 -11.11
CA GLY A 252 -3.68 -0.10 -10.21
C GLY A 252 -4.57 0.35 -9.04
N ALA A 253 -5.03 1.60 -8.99
CA ALA A 253 -6.03 2.10 -8.04
C ALA A 253 -7.36 1.35 -8.16
N TRP A 254 -7.81 1.01 -9.37
CA TRP A 254 -8.98 0.15 -9.56
C TRP A 254 -8.74 -1.27 -8.99
N THR A 255 -7.55 -1.83 -9.24
CA THR A 255 -7.17 -3.16 -8.71
C THR A 255 -7.05 -3.14 -7.19
N TRP A 256 -6.53 -2.05 -6.61
CA TRP A 256 -6.44 -1.85 -5.17
C TRP A 256 -7.82 -1.63 -4.54
N GLY A 257 -8.68 -0.81 -5.16
CA GLY A 257 -10.08 -0.66 -4.79
C GLY A 257 -10.79 -2.01 -4.74
N ARG A 258 -10.67 -2.82 -5.81
CA ARG A 258 -11.20 -4.19 -5.83
C ARG A 258 -10.64 -5.09 -4.72
N MET A 259 -9.34 -5.00 -4.42
CA MET A 259 -8.72 -5.76 -3.33
C MET A 259 -9.40 -5.42 -1.99
N LYS A 260 -9.69 -4.14 -1.75
CA LYS A 260 -10.43 -3.65 -0.57
C LYS A 260 -11.91 -4.08 -0.61
N ASP A 261 -12.56 -3.97 -1.76
CA ASP A 261 -13.96 -4.36 -1.95
C ASP A 261 -14.13 -5.85 -1.63
N ILE A 262 -13.31 -6.74 -2.17
CA ILE A 262 -13.42 -8.18 -1.89
C ILE A 262 -13.09 -8.49 -0.43
N ALA A 263 -12.15 -7.76 0.19
CA ALA A 263 -11.85 -7.85 1.62
C ALA A 263 -13.07 -7.54 2.50
N ALA A 264 -13.94 -6.63 2.06
CA ALA A 264 -15.18 -6.28 2.74
C ALA A 264 -16.37 -7.19 2.34
N GLU A 265 -16.57 -7.37 1.04
CA GLU A 265 -17.71 -8.08 0.45
C GLU A 265 -17.76 -9.55 0.85
N MET A 266 -16.60 -10.20 1.10
CA MET A 266 -16.59 -11.61 1.51
C MET A 266 -17.32 -11.88 2.84
N TRP A 267 -17.63 -10.84 3.61
CA TRP A 267 -18.34 -10.93 4.89
C TRP A 267 -19.80 -10.48 4.82
N LEU A 268 -20.32 -10.14 3.63
CA LEU A 268 -21.70 -9.71 3.48
C LEU A 268 -22.68 -10.83 3.87
N PRO A 269 -23.83 -10.49 4.49
CA PRO A 269 -24.80 -11.49 4.93
C PRO A 269 -25.30 -12.38 3.78
N ASN A 270 -25.41 -13.68 4.06
CA ASN A 270 -25.97 -14.64 3.11
C ASN A 270 -27.49 -14.77 3.25
N GLY A 271 -28.13 -15.11 2.14
CA GLY A 271 -29.52 -15.57 2.13
C GLY A 271 -29.67 -17.00 2.67
N PRO A 272 -30.90 -17.54 2.67
CA PRO A 272 -31.16 -18.90 3.17
C PRO A 272 -30.56 -20.01 2.30
N VAL A 273 -30.21 -19.69 1.05
CA VAL A 273 -29.58 -20.61 0.10
C VAL A 273 -28.10 -20.25 0.01
N ILE A 274 -27.24 -21.23 0.26
CA ILE A 274 -25.79 -21.10 0.13
C ILE A 274 -25.38 -21.73 -1.20
N ASP A 275 -25.11 -20.88 -2.19
CA ASP A 275 -24.68 -21.27 -3.54
C ASP A 275 -23.43 -20.45 -3.97
N GLU A 276 -23.07 -20.49 -5.25
CA GLU A 276 -21.92 -19.76 -5.78
C GLU A 276 -21.97 -18.23 -5.56
N ASN A 277 -23.17 -17.66 -5.35
CA ASN A 277 -23.35 -16.23 -5.10
C ASN A 277 -23.24 -15.87 -3.61
N ALA A 278 -23.21 -16.87 -2.73
CA ALA A 278 -23.02 -16.64 -1.31
C ALA A 278 -21.58 -16.17 -1.02
N HIS A 279 -21.45 -15.45 0.09
CA HIS A 279 -20.22 -14.88 0.61
C HIS A 279 -19.53 -15.88 1.54
N PRO A 280 -18.38 -16.45 1.13
CA PRO A 280 -17.63 -17.45 1.91
C PRO A 280 -17.24 -17.01 3.32
N GLY A 281 -16.84 -15.76 3.53
CA GLY A 281 -16.45 -15.26 4.85
C GLY A 281 -17.62 -15.26 5.82
N ALA A 282 -18.79 -14.78 5.40
CA ALA A 282 -20.00 -14.83 6.22
C ALA A 282 -20.41 -16.28 6.55
N TYR A 283 -20.41 -17.18 5.56
CA TYR A 283 -20.72 -18.60 5.78
C TYR A 283 -19.72 -19.26 6.74
N PHE A 284 -18.43 -18.91 6.61
CA PHE A 284 -17.39 -19.35 7.53
C PHE A 284 -17.65 -18.88 8.97
N LEU A 285 -18.03 -17.60 9.17
CA LEU A 285 -18.38 -17.07 10.49
C LEU A 285 -19.58 -17.79 11.12
N ASP A 286 -20.59 -18.13 10.32
CA ASP A 286 -21.76 -18.92 10.77
C ASP A 286 -21.30 -20.28 11.32
N LYS A 287 -20.46 -20.99 10.56
CA LYS A 287 -19.94 -22.31 10.93
C LYS A 287 -18.99 -22.26 12.11
N LEU A 288 -18.14 -21.23 12.17
CA LEU A 288 -17.23 -20.99 13.29
C LEU A 288 -18.02 -20.78 14.59
N ALA A 289 -19.05 -19.93 14.56
CA ALA A 289 -19.91 -19.69 15.71
C ALA A 289 -20.60 -20.98 16.20
N ALA A 290 -21.14 -21.78 15.28
CA ALA A 290 -21.75 -23.07 15.60
C ALA A 290 -20.74 -24.06 16.20
N HIS A 291 -19.54 -24.14 15.63
CA HIS A 291 -18.47 -25.01 16.12
C HIS A 291 -18.06 -24.63 17.55
N MET A 292 -17.82 -23.34 17.81
CA MET A 292 -17.44 -22.84 19.13
C MET A 292 -18.53 -23.05 20.18
N ALA A 293 -19.81 -22.89 19.82
CA ALA A 293 -20.92 -23.18 20.72
C ALA A 293 -20.92 -24.66 21.19
N SER A 294 -20.48 -25.58 20.33
CA SER A 294 -20.33 -27.00 20.65
C SER A 294 -19.01 -27.36 21.36
N ARG A 295 -18.04 -26.42 21.40
CA ARG A 295 -16.70 -26.64 21.96
C ARG A 295 -16.24 -25.47 22.84
N PRO A 296 -16.70 -25.43 24.11
CA PRO A 296 -16.22 -24.45 25.08
C PRO A 296 -14.69 -24.44 25.17
N GLY A 297 -14.09 -23.25 25.20
CA GLY A 297 -12.65 -23.04 25.24
C GLY A 297 -11.93 -23.11 23.88
N PHE A 298 -12.66 -23.20 22.77
CA PHE A 298 -12.07 -23.04 21.44
C PHE A 298 -11.67 -21.58 21.21
N THR A 299 -10.43 -21.35 20.75
CA THR A 299 -9.83 -20.01 20.61
C THR A 299 -9.40 -19.72 19.17
N LEU A 300 -9.30 -18.44 18.83
CA LEU A 300 -8.99 -17.96 17.49
C LEU A 300 -7.74 -17.07 17.47
N ASP A 301 -6.81 -17.32 16.56
CA ASP A 301 -5.75 -16.39 16.21
C ASP A 301 -5.98 -15.85 14.80
N LEU A 302 -5.86 -14.53 14.62
CA LEU A 302 -6.01 -13.86 13.33
C LEU A 302 -4.63 -13.33 12.90
N ILE A 303 -4.20 -13.70 11.69
CA ILE A 303 -2.92 -13.26 11.13
C ILE A 303 -3.18 -12.62 9.77
N GLY A 304 -2.79 -11.37 9.59
CA GLY A 304 -3.01 -10.62 8.34
C GLY A 304 -1.71 -10.09 7.77
N HIS A 305 -1.31 -10.57 6.60
CA HIS A 305 -0.18 -10.00 5.86
C HIS A 305 -0.69 -8.95 4.86
N SER A 306 -0.12 -7.74 4.88
CA SER A 306 -0.45 -6.69 3.92
C SER A 306 -1.96 -6.40 3.89
N ALA A 307 -2.64 -6.56 2.75
CA ALA A 307 -4.10 -6.44 2.62
C ALA A 307 -4.88 -7.44 3.50
N GLY A 308 -4.22 -8.49 4.01
CA GLY A 308 -4.68 -9.34 5.11
C GLY A 308 -5.26 -8.57 6.29
N SER A 309 -4.62 -7.45 6.64
CA SER A 309 -5.07 -6.57 7.72
C SER A 309 -6.43 -5.92 7.44
N ILE A 310 -6.76 -5.64 6.19
CA ILE A 310 -8.05 -5.09 5.76
C ILE A 310 -9.15 -6.14 5.97
N ALA A 311 -8.93 -7.37 5.49
CA ALA A 311 -9.90 -8.45 5.66
C ALA A 311 -10.16 -8.80 7.14
N ILE A 312 -9.14 -8.71 8.01
CA ILE A 312 -9.33 -8.88 9.47
C ILE A 312 -10.21 -7.76 10.03
N CYS A 313 -9.95 -6.50 9.68
CA CYS A 313 -10.77 -5.37 10.15
C CYS A 313 -12.24 -5.53 9.71
N GLU A 314 -12.46 -5.91 8.45
CA GLU A 314 -13.81 -6.14 7.93
C GLU A 314 -14.49 -7.39 8.53
N MET A 315 -13.72 -8.45 8.81
CA MET A 315 -14.21 -9.63 9.54
C MET A 315 -14.73 -9.24 10.93
N LEU A 316 -13.97 -8.45 11.69
CA LEU A 316 -14.35 -8.02 13.04
C LEU A 316 -15.61 -7.16 13.02
N ARG A 317 -15.70 -6.23 12.06
CA ARG A 317 -16.90 -5.43 11.83
C ARG A 317 -18.12 -6.32 11.55
N ALA A 318 -18.00 -7.24 10.59
CA ALA A 318 -19.10 -8.12 10.19
C ALA A 318 -19.53 -9.06 11.32
N ALA A 319 -18.57 -9.57 12.10
CA ALA A 319 -18.85 -10.40 13.26
C ALA A 319 -19.68 -9.63 14.32
N GLU A 320 -19.29 -8.40 14.66
CA GLU A 320 -20.05 -7.56 15.60
C GLU A 320 -21.46 -7.25 15.08
N VAL A 321 -21.60 -6.88 13.80
CA VAL A 321 -22.92 -6.63 13.16
C VAL A 321 -23.81 -7.88 13.22
N ALA A 322 -23.23 -9.07 13.05
CA ALA A 322 -23.93 -10.33 13.15
C ALA A 322 -24.20 -10.79 14.60
N GLY A 323 -23.78 -10.02 15.61
CA GLY A 323 -23.91 -10.40 17.02
C GLY A 323 -23.01 -11.59 17.41
N ARG A 324 -21.88 -11.76 16.72
CA ARG A 324 -20.91 -12.84 16.92
C ARG A 324 -19.62 -12.27 17.47
N ARG A 325 -19.22 -12.73 18.65
CA ARG A 325 -17.96 -12.32 19.28
C ARG A 325 -17.05 -13.53 19.43
N PRO A 326 -16.26 -13.87 18.40
CA PRO A 326 -15.28 -14.94 18.53
C PRO A 326 -14.26 -14.58 19.64
N PRO A 327 -13.83 -15.53 20.48
CA PRO A 327 -12.78 -15.32 21.47
C PRO A 327 -11.44 -15.26 20.73
N VAL A 328 -11.14 -14.07 20.22
CA VAL A 328 -9.89 -13.79 19.52
C VAL A 328 -8.78 -13.67 20.55
N ARG A 329 -7.82 -14.57 20.49
CA ARG A 329 -6.67 -14.59 21.38
C ARG A 329 -5.60 -13.64 20.86
N ASN A 330 -5.11 -13.85 19.64
CA ASN A 330 -4.16 -12.93 19.01
C ASN A 330 -4.72 -12.31 17.74
N ILE A 331 -4.40 -11.05 17.53
CA ILE A 331 -4.37 -10.42 16.21
C ILE A 331 -2.91 -10.10 15.89
N VAL A 332 -2.41 -10.66 14.79
CA VAL A 332 -1.04 -10.44 14.32
C VAL A 332 -1.05 -9.82 12.92
N PHE A 333 -0.55 -8.61 12.79
CA PHE A 333 -0.34 -7.96 11.50
C PHE A 333 1.12 -8.10 11.05
N LEU A 334 1.30 -8.43 9.78
CA LEU A 334 2.59 -8.50 9.10
C LEU A 334 2.56 -7.43 7.99
N ALA A 335 3.40 -6.40 8.09
CA ALA A 335 3.45 -5.25 7.18
C ALA A 335 2.05 -4.78 6.72
N PRO A 336 1.15 -4.38 7.65
CA PRO A 336 -0.26 -4.15 7.33
C PRO A 336 -0.45 -3.00 6.34
N ALA A 337 -1.21 -3.26 5.28
CA ALA A 337 -1.54 -2.28 4.23
C ALA A 337 -2.92 -1.62 4.43
N CYS A 338 -3.58 -1.83 5.59
CA CYS A 338 -4.81 -1.14 5.91
C CYS A 338 -4.56 0.33 6.25
N LEU A 339 -5.55 1.18 5.97
CA LEU A 339 -5.58 2.56 6.45
C LEU A 339 -5.47 2.57 7.97
N THR A 340 -4.69 3.51 8.52
CA THR A 340 -4.60 3.70 9.98
C THR A 340 -5.97 3.97 10.58
N SER A 341 -6.85 4.70 9.90
CA SER A 341 -8.23 4.95 10.32
C SER A 341 -9.10 3.69 10.38
N LEU A 342 -8.86 2.70 9.50
CA LEU A 342 -9.54 1.41 9.56
C LEU A 342 -9.05 0.58 10.74
N MET A 343 -7.73 0.51 10.94
CA MET A 343 -7.13 -0.16 12.10
C MET A 343 -7.61 0.47 13.41
N HIS A 344 -7.63 1.80 13.48
CA HIS A 344 -8.11 2.51 14.67
C HIS A 344 -9.53 2.08 15.04
N ARG A 345 -10.44 2.20 14.07
CA ARG A 345 -11.86 1.92 14.25
C ARG A 345 -12.15 0.47 14.66
N GLU A 346 -11.44 -0.52 14.12
CA GLU A 346 -11.78 -1.93 14.34
C GLU A 346 -10.90 -2.64 15.38
N ILE A 347 -9.72 -2.09 15.68
CA ILE A 347 -8.73 -2.67 16.61
C ILE A 347 -8.55 -1.75 17.82
N VAL A 348 -8.05 -0.53 17.62
CA VAL A 348 -7.63 0.36 18.71
C VAL A 348 -8.82 0.80 19.57
N ALA A 349 -9.96 1.07 18.93
CA ALA A 349 -11.19 1.48 19.60
C ALA A 349 -11.91 0.32 20.32
N HIS A 350 -11.50 -0.93 20.08
CA HIS A 350 -12.15 -2.14 20.58
C HIS A 350 -11.17 -3.20 21.12
N PRO A 351 -10.27 -2.85 22.06
CA PRO A 351 -9.32 -3.79 22.61
C PRO A 351 -9.98 -4.94 23.39
N GLU A 352 -11.25 -4.81 23.79
CA GLU A 352 -12.02 -5.88 24.43
C GLU A 352 -12.37 -7.05 23.51
N ARG A 353 -12.19 -6.91 22.19
CA ARG A 353 -12.51 -7.95 21.19
C ARG A 353 -11.43 -9.03 21.08
N PHE A 354 -10.24 -8.76 21.60
CA PHE A 354 -9.10 -9.67 21.52
C PHE A 354 -8.24 -9.60 22.78
N GLU A 355 -7.45 -10.63 23.03
CA GLU A 355 -6.61 -10.67 24.23
C GLU A 355 -5.21 -10.06 24.01
N ARG A 356 -4.66 -10.19 22.80
CA ARG A 356 -3.35 -9.62 22.43
C ARG A 356 -3.32 -9.14 20.98
N PHE A 357 -2.62 -8.02 20.77
CA PHE A 357 -2.24 -7.54 19.44
C PHE A 357 -0.73 -7.56 19.24
N ARG A 358 -0.30 -7.84 18.01
CA ARG A 358 1.09 -7.74 17.57
C ARG A 358 1.16 -7.24 16.13
N MET A 359 2.06 -6.31 15.85
CA MET A 359 2.38 -5.88 14.50
C MET A 359 3.89 -6.04 14.25
N PHE A 360 4.24 -6.75 13.19
CA PHE A 360 5.58 -6.77 12.63
C PHE A 360 5.60 -5.86 11.42
N THR A 361 6.51 -4.89 11.41
CA THR A 361 6.68 -3.98 10.29
C THR A 361 8.12 -3.50 10.19
N MET A 362 8.47 -2.75 9.15
CA MET A 362 9.80 -2.18 8.96
C MET A 362 9.90 -0.80 9.59
N SER A 363 11.11 -0.43 10.03
CA SER A 363 11.40 0.99 10.26
C SER A 363 11.37 1.75 8.93
N ASP A 364 11.15 3.04 8.99
CA ASP A 364 11.06 3.88 7.79
C ASP A 364 12.36 3.83 6.97
N ALA A 365 13.52 3.70 7.63
CA ALA A 365 14.80 3.55 6.96
C ALA A 365 14.88 2.27 6.08
N TYR A 366 14.18 1.20 6.44
CA TYR A 366 14.07 -0.01 5.62
C TYR A 366 12.97 0.12 4.57
N GLU A 367 11.82 0.73 4.89
CA GLU A 367 10.76 1.04 3.91
C GLU A 367 11.26 1.94 2.76
N GLN A 368 12.12 2.91 3.06
CA GLN A 368 12.73 3.77 2.05
C GLN A 368 13.76 3.05 1.15
N LYS A 369 14.33 1.93 1.62
CA LYS A 369 15.31 1.11 0.88
C LYS A 369 14.66 -0.04 0.11
N ASP A 370 13.48 -0.48 0.53
CA ASP A 370 12.69 -1.44 -0.24
C ASP A 370 12.22 -0.74 -1.53
N GLN A 371 12.45 -1.36 -2.69
CA GLN A 371 12.17 -0.76 -3.99
C GLN A 371 11.13 -1.60 -4.72
N LEU A 372 9.90 -1.10 -4.83
CA LEU A 372 8.82 -1.79 -5.55
C LEU A 372 9.21 -2.08 -7.00
N VAL A 373 9.76 -1.08 -7.71
CA VAL A 373 10.28 -1.23 -9.07
C VAL A 373 11.65 -0.62 -9.14
N ARG A 374 12.68 -1.46 -8.97
CA ARG A 374 14.09 -1.05 -9.04
C ARG A 374 14.36 -0.14 -10.24
N GLY A 375 14.91 1.03 -9.96
CA GLY A 375 15.27 2.04 -10.96
C GLY A 375 14.18 3.05 -11.30
N LEU A 376 12.90 2.77 -10.99
CA LEU A 376 11.75 3.60 -11.36
C LEU A 376 10.93 4.08 -10.15
N TYR A 377 10.51 3.17 -9.27
CA TYR A 377 9.86 3.55 -8.01
C TYR A 377 10.71 3.02 -6.84
N THR A 378 11.42 3.94 -6.20
CA THR A 378 12.52 3.67 -5.28
C THR A 378 12.09 3.65 -3.81
N ARG A 379 10.82 3.34 -3.56
CA ARG A 379 10.23 3.14 -2.23
C ARG A 379 9.41 1.85 -2.20
N SER A 380 9.04 1.44 -0.99
CA SER A 380 8.31 0.19 -0.77
C SER A 380 6.92 0.18 -1.40
N LEU A 381 6.28 -0.98 -1.39
CA LEU A 381 4.88 -1.10 -1.76
C LEU A 381 3.96 -0.21 -0.89
N LEU A 382 4.23 -0.08 0.41
CA LEU A 382 3.37 0.72 1.29
C LEU A 382 3.47 2.21 1.00
N TYR A 383 4.68 2.70 0.69
CA TYR A 383 4.89 4.05 0.16
C TYR A 383 4.06 4.29 -1.11
N PHE A 384 4.02 3.29 -1.99
CA PHE A 384 3.25 3.37 -3.22
C PHE A 384 1.74 3.38 -3.01
N ILE A 385 1.25 2.56 -2.07
CA ILE A 385 -0.16 2.56 -1.66
C ILE A 385 -0.54 3.93 -1.10
N SER A 386 0.24 4.41 -0.12
CA SER A 386 0.07 5.73 0.52
C SER A 386 0.10 6.89 -0.48
N GLY A 387 1.09 6.88 -1.39
CA GLY A 387 1.36 7.99 -2.29
C GLY A 387 0.47 8.02 -3.53
N VAL A 388 0.07 6.85 -4.05
CA VAL A 388 -0.61 6.75 -5.35
C VAL A 388 -1.98 6.08 -5.26
N LEU A 389 -2.11 4.93 -4.59
CA LEU A 389 -3.30 4.07 -4.73
C LEU A 389 -4.48 4.46 -3.85
N GLU A 390 -4.25 5.22 -2.77
CA GLU A 390 -5.32 5.78 -1.95
C GLU A 390 -5.89 7.08 -2.55
N ASP A 391 -7.09 7.46 -2.09
CA ASP A 391 -7.87 8.57 -2.66
C ASP A 391 -7.14 9.92 -2.63
N SER A 392 -6.23 10.10 -1.67
CA SER A 392 -5.37 11.27 -1.51
C SER A 392 -3.89 10.85 -1.46
N PRO A 393 -2.95 11.74 -1.81
CA PRO A 393 -1.54 11.44 -1.64
C PRO A 393 -1.16 11.40 -0.16
N ASP A 394 -0.17 10.57 0.16
CA ASP A 394 0.47 10.49 1.48
C ASP A 394 -0.53 10.09 2.59
N VAL A 395 -1.40 9.11 2.33
CA VAL A 395 -2.41 8.67 3.30
C VAL A 395 -1.79 7.76 4.37
N PRO A 396 -2.08 7.96 5.68
CA PRO A 396 -1.60 7.09 6.74
C PRO A 396 -1.99 5.61 6.56
N ILE A 397 -0.96 4.76 6.38
CA ILE A 397 -1.06 3.30 6.34
C ILE A 397 -0.49 2.73 7.63
N ALA A 398 -1.21 1.81 8.27
CA ALA A 398 -0.91 1.32 9.61
C ALA A 398 0.49 0.70 9.75
N GLY A 399 0.99 0.06 8.69
CA GLY A 399 2.30 -0.57 8.67
C GLY A 399 3.48 0.38 8.57
N MET A 400 3.29 1.65 8.23
CA MET A 400 4.42 2.55 7.97
C MET A 400 4.84 3.33 9.21
N GLU A 401 6.03 3.04 9.74
CA GLU A 401 6.61 3.71 10.92
C GLU A 401 6.76 5.23 10.73
N ARG A 402 6.93 5.73 9.49
CA ARG A 402 7.07 7.17 9.23
C ARG A 402 5.95 8.03 9.80
N PHE A 403 4.74 7.48 9.93
CA PHE A 403 3.60 8.20 10.49
C PHE A 403 3.64 8.30 12.03
N TRP A 404 4.57 7.62 12.69
CA TRP A 404 4.65 7.57 14.16
C TRP A 404 5.44 8.74 14.74
N SER A 405 6.41 9.29 14.00
CA SER A 405 7.29 10.36 14.48
C SER A 405 6.59 11.72 14.55
N GLU A 406 5.81 12.06 13.53
CA GLU A 406 5.13 13.36 13.42
C GLU A 406 3.64 13.23 13.02
N PRO A 407 2.81 12.50 13.79
CA PRO A 407 1.40 12.28 13.45
C PRO A 407 0.59 13.58 13.38
N ALA A 408 1.06 14.66 14.03
CA ALA A 408 0.44 15.97 13.99
C ALA A 408 0.43 16.63 12.59
N LEU A 409 1.29 16.20 11.65
CA LEU A 409 1.31 16.72 10.27
C LEU A 409 0.05 16.36 9.46
N PHE A 410 -0.75 15.41 9.96
CA PHE A 410 -1.90 14.85 9.25
C PHE A 410 -3.25 15.37 9.76
N ASP A 411 -3.26 16.09 10.91
CA ASP A 411 -4.49 16.52 11.59
C ASP A 411 -5.54 15.40 11.73
N ASP A 412 -5.06 14.20 12.08
CA ASP A 412 -5.86 12.98 12.21
C ASP A 412 -5.78 12.44 13.65
N PRO A 413 -6.86 12.59 14.45
CA PRO A 413 -6.92 12.03 15.79
C PRO A 413 -6.78 10.50 15.81
N ALA A 414 -7.32 9.79 14.82
CA ALA A 414 -7.25 8.34 14.75
C ALA A 414 -5.80 7.86 14.55
N LEU A 415 -5.02 8.58 13.75
CA LEU A 415 -3.58 8.36 13.62
C LEU A 415 -2.87 8.58 14.96
N THR A 416 -3.10 9.72 15.61
CA THR A 416 -2.45 10.07 16.88
C THR A 416 -2.74 9.04 17.97
N GLU A 417 -4.01 8.63 18.10
CA GLU A 417 -4.42 7.61 19.06
C GLU A 417 -3.84 6.22 18.74
N THR A 418 -3.76 5.86 17.46
CA THR A 418 -3.17 4.59 17.04
C THR A 418 -1.67 4.54 17.35
N VAL A 419 -0.93 5.61 17.08
CA VAL A 419 0.50 5.71 17.39
C VAL A 419 0.73 5.61 18.90
N ALA A 420 -0.06 6.34 19.69
CA ALA A 420 0.02 6.27 21.15
C ALA A 420 -0.29 4.86 21.68
N TRP A 421 -1.27 4.18 21.08
CA TRP A 421 -1.64 2.81 21.45
C TRP A 421 -0.54 1.80 21.08
N LEU A 422 0.05 1.91 19.89
CA LEU A 422 1.16 1.05 19.44
C LEU A 422 2.41 1.23 20.31
N GLY A 423 2.71 2.47 20.71
CA GLY A 423 3.88 2.84 21.50
C GLY A 423 3.71 2.70 23.02
N ALA A 424 2.59 2.17 23.50
CA ALA A 424 2.34 2.03 24.94
C ALA A 424 3.39 1.11 25.61
N ALA A 425 4.06 1.64 26.62
CA ALA A 425 5.17 0.96 27.27
C ALA A 425 4.75 -0.37 27.93
N GLY A 426 5.50 -1.44 27.65
CA GLY A 426 5.27 -2.77 28.23
C GLY A 426 4.21 -3.63 27.51
N GLU A 427 3.57 -3.09 26.47
CA GLU A 427 2.55 -3.81 25.69
C GLU A 427 3.14 -4.57 24.49
N ASP A 428 4.35 -4.20 24.07
CA ASP A 428 5.09 -4.78 22.95
C ASP A 428 4.25 -4.91 21.66
N ARG A 429 3.34 -3.98 21.38
CA ARG A 429 2.39 -4.12 20.26
C ARG A 429 3.04 -4.02 18.89
N ALA A 430 4.16 -3.32 18.76
CA ALA A 430 4.89 -3.15 17.51
C ALA A 430 6.30 -3.74 17.58
N VAL A 431 6.73 -4.37 16.49
CA VAL A 431 8.08 -4.90 16.27
C VAL A 431 8.60 -4.28 14.98
N LEU A 432 9.61 -3.43 15.10
CA LEU A 432 10.33 -2.87 13.98
C LEU A 432 11.47 -3.81 13.57
N SER A 433 11.37 -4.35 12.36
CA SER A 433 12.42 -5.14 11.73
C SER A 433 13.49 -4.22 11.14
N VAL A 434 14.79 -4.54 11.22
CA VAL A 434 15.43 -5.75 11.78
C VAL A 434 15.64 -5.62 13.28
N THR A 435 15.22 -6.64 14.05
CA THR A 435 15.35 -6.65 15.52
C THR A 435 16.78 -6.94 15.96
N ALA A 436 17.20 -6.36 17.08
CA ALA A 436 18.53 -6.61 17.64
C ALA A 436 18.74 -8.07 18.10
N ASP A 437 20.00 -8.51 18.08
CA ASP A 437 20.39 -9.84 18.58
C ASP A 437 19.92 -10.04 20.04
N GLY A 438 19.35 -11.22 20.31
CA GLY A 438 18.88 -11.59 21.65
C GLY A 438 17.52 -11.01 22.05
N ALA A 439 16.78 -10.40 21.12
CA ALA A 439 15.39 -10.02 21.35
C ALA A 439 14.53 -11.22 21.82
N THR A 440 13.55 -10.95 22.68
CA THR A 440 12.73 -11.98 23.31
C THR A 440 11.89 -12.73 22.26
N GLY A 441 11.65 -14.04 22.50
CA GLY A 441 10.80 -14.85 21.63
C GLY A 441 9.42 -14.21 21.43
N GLY A 442 8.92 -14.22 20.20
CA GLY A 442 7.70 -13.50 19.82
C GLY A 442 7.90 -12.03 19.46
N LEU A 443 9.11 -11.48 19.66
CA LEU A 443 9.48 -10.09 19.34
C LEU A 443 10.62 -10.02 18.30
N THR A 444 10.92 -11.09 17.56
CA THR A 444 12.04 -11.16 16.62
C THR A 444 11.56 -11.07 15.16
N SER A 445 12.29 -10.32 14.33
CA SER A 445 12.09 -10.26 12.87
C SER A 445 13.38 -9.81 12.19
N ALA A 446 13.69 -10.39 11.03
CA ALA A 446 14.82 -9.99 10.18
C ALA A 446 14.39 -9.61 8.75
N SER A 447 13.08 -9.45 8.51
CA SER A 447 12.51 -9.00 7.25
C SER A 447 13.01 -7.60 6.89
N GLN A 448 13.54 -7.42 5.68
CA GLN A 448 14.03 -6.12 5.19
C GLN A 448 13.21 -5.60 4.00
N LYS A 449 12.18 -6.35 3.61
CA LYS A 449 11.25 -5.99 2.54
C LYS A 449 9.83 -6.32 2.94
N HIS A 450 8.89 -5.61 2.34
CA HIS A 450 7.46 -5.79 2.55
C HIS A 450 7.04 -7.27 2.39
N GLY A 451 7.54 -7.95 1.37
CA GLY A 451 7.16 -9.33 1.05
C GLY A 451 7.87 -10.42 1.85
N ASP A 452 8.77 -10.08 2.78
CA ASP A 452 9.61 -11.06 3.47
C ASP A 452 8.99 -11.54 4.81
N PHE A 453 7.89 -10.94 5.29
CA PHE A 453 7.37 -11.25 6.64
C PHE A 453 6.73 -12.63 6.77
N ASP A 454 6.34 -13.27 5.66
CA ASP A 454 5.75 -14.63 5.64
C ASP A 454 6.77 -15.73 5.27
N ASN A 455 8.04 -15.38 5.07
CA ASN A 455 9.13 -16.33 4.83
C ASN A 455 10.40 -16.08 5.64
N ASP A 456 10.51 -14.93 6.34
CA ASP A 456 11.61 -14.63 7.25
C ASP A 456 11.61 -15.58 8.46
N PRO A 457 12.68 -16.39 8.65
CA PRO A 457 12.73 -17.38 9.73
C PRO A 457 12.53 -16.78 11.12
N ALA A 458 13.01 -15.56 11.39
CA ALA A 458 12.86 -14.92 12.69
C ALA A 458 11.40 -14.51 12.96
N THR A 459 10.71 -13.98 11.95
CA THR A 459 9.27 -13.66 12.00
C THR A 459 8.43 -14.93 12.16
N LEU A 460 8.72 -16.00 11.41
CA LEU A 460 8.01 -17.27 11.54
C LEU A 460 8.21 -17.92 12.91
N ALA A 461 9.40 -17.81 13.49
CA ALA A 461 9.66 -18.25 14.86
C ALA A 461 8.84 -17.43 15.88
N SER A 462 8.73 -16.12 15.70
CA SER A 462 7.87 -15.27 16.52
C SER A 462 6.39 -15.64 16.41
N LEU A 463 5.90 -15.92 15.19
CA LEU A 463 4.53 -16.37 14.98
C LEU A 463 4.25 -17.70 15.68
N THR A 464 5.16 -18.68 15.53
CA THR A 464 5.06 -19.96 16.25
C THR A 464 4.99 -19.73 17.75
N HIS A 465 5.84 -18.85 18.28
CA HIS A 465 5.85 -18.51 19.70
C HIS A 465 4.50 -17.93 20.16
N LEU A 466 3.99 -16.89 19.49
CA LEU A 466 2.71 -16.26 19.80
C LEU A 466 1.55 -17.26 19.73
N VAL A 467 1.55 -18.12 18.70
CA VAL A 467 0.55 -19.18 18.53
C VAL A 467 0.67 -20.24 19.62
N SER A 468 1.86 -20.59 20.09
CA SER A 468 2.07 -21.61 21.13
C SER A 468 1.60 -21.19 22.53
N GLN A 469 1.60 -19.89 22.84
CA GLN A 469 1.32 -19.44 24.19
C GLN A 469 -0.14 -19.70 24.60
N ALA A 470 -0.36 -20.00 25.88
CA ALA A 470 -1.67 -19.76 26.48
C ALA A 470 -1.77 -18.25 26.74
N VAL A 471 -2.94 -17.67 26.50
CA VAL A 471 -3.20 -16.31 26.97
C VAL A 471 -4.00 -16.41 28.26
N THR A 472 -3.73 -15.47 29.16
CA THR A 472 -4.12 -15.45 30.58
C THR A 472 -5.55 -15.06 30.81
#